data_AF-A0A2V6UDY6-F1
#
_entry.id   AF-A0A2V6UDY6-F1
#
_cell.length_a   1.000
_cell.length_b   1.000
_cell.length_c   1.000
_cell.angle_alpha   90.00
_cell.angle_beta   90.00
_cell.angle_gamma   90.00
#
_symmetry.space_group_name_H-M   'P 1'
#
loop_
_entity.id
_entity.type
_entity.pdbx_description
1 polymer ?
#
loop_
_entity_poly.entity_id
_entity_poly.type
_entity_poly.pdbx_seq_one_letter_code
_entity_poly.pdbx_strand_id
1 'polypeptide(L)'
;MCTGNSNDVYVITPPSTLSASATAHATAAQSFSGGSCDTCGVAIDAATGKAWIAEGSSSSAGQLEPYSPGSNTFGAPIGLFGVKTSEDISVDPVRKLILSAGGSTILFEGAEFQIVNTTSGAVYNAPSPSPFAGLELDASAEDCSTGVAVASVESCAGSVCTPTPAIQKLAFVNLSGVTFTPGSPGTWSAPTNVQDFSPDFVNLNFGTNGLAVAPGSNLAVVAGEFGGSPGFGVVRLPATVTPATIPAATDWVSANVPPSVTPACGVWQMGRDPHTVTAYRSPNDEKAYALMTNASRTCLVKIDMALLLSAPRNPGTHTANPALIPAGTFTFVAE
;
A
#
# COMPACT_ATOMS: atom_id res chain seq x y z
N MET A 1 -14.31 0.83 -7.06
CA MET A 1 -14.71 2.10 -6.41
C MET A 1 -13.53 3.01 -6.42
N CYS A 2 -13.74 4.32 -6.56
CA CYS A 2 -12.67 5.32 -6.59
C CYS A 2 -13.13 6.58 -5.85
N THR A 3 -12.19 7.39 -5.40
CA THR A 3 -12.45 8.70 -4.78
C THR A 3 -12.02 9.84 -5.70
N GLY A 4 -12.64 11.00 -5.56
CA GLY A 4 -12.49 12.13 -6.49
C GLY A 4 -11.43 13.17 -6.12
N ASN A 5 -10.67 12.97 -5.04
CA ASN A 5 -9.89 14.04 -4.39
C ASN A 5 -10.76 15.20 -3.82
N SER A 6 -12.05 14.93 -3.66
CA SER A 6 -13.11 15.75 -3.09
C SER A 6 -14.02 14.80 -2.30
N ASN A 7 -15.12 15.26 -1.74
CA ASN A 7 -16.09 14.33 -1.14
C ASN A 7 -16.80 13.41 -2.14
N ASP A 8 -16.47 13.43 -3.43
CA ASP A 8 -17.08 12.55 -4.43
C ASP A 8 -16.52 11.12 -4.35
N VAL A 9 -17.44 10.17 -4.21
CA VAL A 9 -17.16 8.72 -4.19
C VAL A 9 -17.83 8.07 -5.38
N TYR A 10 -17.04 7.42 -6.22
CA TYR A 10 -17.47 6.82 -7.47
C TYR A 10 -17.63 5.30 -7.34
N VAL A 11 -18.86 4.83 -7.57
CA VAL A 11 -19.16 3.39 -7.67
C VAL A 11 -19.18 2.99 -9.13
N ILE A 12 -18.30 2.06 -9.48
CA ILE A 12 -18.20 1.47 -10.82
C ILE A 12 -18.81 0.08 -10.74
N THR A 13 -19.91 -0.15 -11.45
CA THR A 13 -20.53 -1.47 -11.56
C THR A 13 -20.26 -2.09 -12.93
N PRO A 14 -20.15 -3.43 -13.01
CA PRO A 14 -20.08 -4.11 -14.30
C PRO A 14 -21.25 -3.69 -15.22
N PRO A 15 -21.01 -3.54 -16.54
CA PRO A 15 -19.77 -3.85 -17.24
C PRO A 15 -18.70 -2.73 -17.23
N SER A 16 -19.02 -1.51 -16.76
CA SER A 16 -18.10 -0.36 -16.57
C SER A 16 -18.87 0.96 -16.35
N THR A 17 -20.17 0.91 -16.05
CA THR A 17 -20.97 2.11 -15.88
C THR A 17 -20.67 2.74 -14.54
N LEU A 18 -20.33 4.02 -14.56
CA LEU A 18 -20.35 4.86 -13.37
C LEU A 18 -21.81 4.95 -12.90
N SER A 19 -22.14 4.23 -11.82
CA SER A 19 -23.54 3.97 -11.46
C SER A 19 -24.09 4.98 -10.44
N ALA A 20 -23.21 5.56 -9.63
CA ALA A 20 -23.57 6.55 -8.62
C ALA A 20 -22.34 7.35 -8.16
N SER A 21 -22.56 8.64 -7.89
CA SER A 21 -21.71 9.44 -7.02
C SER A 21 -22.36 9.44 -5.63
N ALA A 22 -21.66 8.92 -4.63
CA ALA A 22 -21.98 9.16 -3.24
C ALA A 22 -21.13 10.33 -2.72
N THR A 23 -21.55 10.98 -1.64
CA THR A 23 -20.80 12.10 -1.05
C THR A 23 -20.31 11.68 0.33
N ALA A 24 -18.99 11.51 0.44
CA ALA A 24 -18.26 11.27 1.70
C ALA A 24 -18.28 12.50 2.62
N HIS A 25 -17.84 12.32 3.86
CA HIS A 25 -17.91 13.36 4.89
C HIS A 25 -16.55 13.83 5.39
N ALA A 26 -15.54 13.87 4.53
CA ALA A 26 -14.30 14.54 4.86
C ALA A 26 -14.58 16.02 5.20
N THR A 27 -13.91 16.51 6.25
CA THR A 27 -14.12 17.86 6.80
C THR A 27 -12.90 18.76 6.66
N ALA A 28 -11.79 18.20 6.19
CA ALA A 28 -10.55 18.91 5.86
C ALA A 28 -9.77 18.10 4.82
N ALA A 29 -8.73 18.72 4.27
CA ALA A 29 -7.74 18.00 3.48
C ALA A 29 -6.68 17.36 4.40
N GLN A 30 -6.20 16.17 4.03
CA GLN A 30 -4.91 15.66 4.50
C GLN A 30 -3.83 16.00 3.47
N SER A 31 -2.58 15.96 3.92
CA SER A 31 -1.44 16.21 3.03
C SER A 31 -0.44 15.08 3.17
N PHE A 32 0.15 14.77 2.04
CA PHE A 32 1.15 13.74 1.79
C PHE A 32 2.35 14.42 1.11
N SER A 33 3.47 13.72 0.98
CA SER A 33 4.67 14.27 0.33
C SER A 33 4.40 14.69 -1.12
N GLY A 34 3.48 14.02 -1.82
CA GLY A 34 3.08 14.30 -3.20
C GLY A 34 1.83 15.13 -3.40
N GLY A 35 1.12 15.53 -2.34
CA GLY A 35 -0.10 16.33 -2.52
C GLY A 35 -1.03 16.42 -1.31
N SER A 36 -2.29 16.76 -1.59
CA SER A 36 -3.33 16.84 -0.58
C SER A 36 -4.67 16.41 -1.13
N CYS A 37 -5.50 15.83 -0.25
CA CYS A 37 -6.80 15.31 -0.60
C CYS A 37 -7.80 15.36 0.55
N ASP A 38 -9.08 15.51 0.20
CA ASP A 38 -10.19 15.38 1.15
C ASP A 38 -10.49 13.89 1.37
N THR A 39 -10.62 13.14 0.28
CA THR A 39 -10.70 11.67 0.25
C THR A 39 -9.48 11.11 -0.46
N CYS A 40 -8.69 10.32 0.25
CA CYS A 40 -7.31 10.02 -0.12
C CYS A 40 -7.06 8.60 -0.60
N GLY A 41 -7.94 7.67 -0.26
CA GLY A 41 -7.79 6.28 -0.66
C GLY A 41 -9.05 5.49 -0.35
N VAL A 42 -9.15 4.30 -0.95
CA VAL A 42 -10.26 3.38 -0.70
C VAL A 42 -9.77 1.95 -0.67
N ALA A 43 -10.10 1.23 0.41
CA ALA A 43 -9.89 -0.20 0.50
C ALA A 43 -11.23 -0.92 0.70
N ILE A 44 -11.39 -2.09 0.09
CA ILE A 44 -12.63 -2.87 0.16
C ILE A 44 -12.46 -4.02 1.15
N ASP A 45 -13.32 -4.08 2.15
CA ASP A 45 -13.50 -5.27 2.98
C ASP A 45 -14.24 -6.34 2.17
N ALA A 46 -13.49 -7.31 1.64
CA ALA A 46 -14.06 -8.38 0.82
C ALA A 46 -15.09 -9.26 1.58
N ALA A 47 -15.03 -9.32 2.92
CA ALA A 47 -15.96 -10.14 3.70
C ALA A 47 -17.30 -9.43 3.95
N THR A 48 -17.31 -8.10 4.05
CA THR A 48 -18.54 -7.34 4.31
C THR A 48 -19.06 -6.57 3.09
N GLY A 49 -18.25 -6.44 2.04
CA GLY A 49 -18.54 -5.61 0.88
C GLY A 49 -18.50 -4.11 1.17
N LYS A 50 -18.02 -3.70 2.35
CA LYS A 50 -17.86 -2.30 2.71
C LYS A 50 -16.58 -1.74 2.09
N ALA A 51 -16.64 -0.50 1.66
CA ALA A 51 -15.47 0.31 1.40
C ALA A 51 -15.08 1.05 2.67
N TRP A 52 -13.78 1.20 2.91
CA TRP A 52 -13.21 2.10 3.89
C TRP A 52 -12.51 3.21 3.15
N ILE A 53 -12.93 4.44 3.40
CA ILE A 53 -12.41 5.62 2.72
C ILE A 53 -11.51 6.35 3.69
N ALA A 54 -10.27 6.58 3.27
CA ALA A 54 -9.31 7.40 3.99
C ALA A 54 -9.62 8.88 3.74
N GLU A 55 -9.77 9.67 4.81
CA GLU A 55 -10.27 11.04 4.73
C GLU A 55 -9.56 12.00 5.66
N GLY A 56 -9.55 13.27 5.25
CA GLY A 56 -9.18 14.36 6.13
C GLY A 56 -10.28 14.80 7.09
N SER A 57 -9.83 15.16 8.28
CA SER A 57 -10.68 15.53 9.39
C SER A 57 -10.18 16.81 10.03
N SER A 58 -11.09 17.73 10.34
CA SER A 58 -10.77 18.90 11.17
C SER A 58 -10.77 18.58 12.66
N SER A 59 -11.20 17.37 13.05
CA SER A 59 -11.40 16.94 14.45
C SER A 59 -10.40 15.89 14.93
N SER A 60 -9.63 15.32 14.01
CA SER A 60 -8.62 14.29 14.23
C SER A 60 -7.49 14.47 13.21
N ALA A 61 -6.39 13.73 13.34
CA ALA A 61 -5.30 13.83 12.37
C ALA A 61 -5.65 13.17 11.01
N GLY A 62 -6.65 12.29 11.03
CA GLY A 62 -7.32 11.69 9.87
C GLY A 62 -8.56 10.94 10.30
N GLN A 63 -9.34 10.41 9.36
CA GLN A 63 -10.44 9.51 9.68
C GLN A 63 -10.62 8.44 8.61
N LEU A 64 -11.29 7.36 9.00
CA LEU A 64 -11.72 6.27 8.13
C LEU A 64 -13.24 6.20 8.12
N GLU A 65 -13.86 6.47 6.97
CA GLU A 65 -15.31 6.40 6.82
C GLU A 65 -15.74 5.09 6.13
N PRO A 66 -16.58 4.24 6.78
CA PRO A 66 -17.11 3.06 6.12
C PRO A 66 -18.27 3.45 5.20
N TYR A 67 -18.22 2.99 3.96
CA TYR A 67 -19.28 3.13 2.97
C TYR A 67 -19.80 1.76 2.53
N SER A 68 -21.12 1.63 2.42
CA SER A 68 -21.79 0.40 1.97
C SER A 68 -22.36 0.61 0.56
N PRO A 69 -21.70 0.11 -0.50
CA PRO A 69 -22.11 0.39 -1.88
C PRO A 69 -23.49 -0.17 -2.24
N GLY A 70 -23.85 -1.33 -1.66
CA GLY A 70 -25.14 -1.97 -1.93
C GLY A 70 -26.35 -1.20 -1.41
N SER A 71 -26.19 -0.39 -0.36
CA SER A 71 -27.24 0.47 0.21
C SER A 71 -27.02 1.96 -0.07
N ASN A 72 -25.88 2.34 -0.65
CA ASN A 72 -25.45 3.73 -0.84
C ASN A 72 -25.51 4.54 0.47
N THR A 73 -24.92 3.99 1.54
CA THR A 73 -24.94 4.62 2.88
C THR A 73 -23.55 4.64 3.51
N PHE A 74 -23.21 5.77 4.13
CA PHE A 74 -22.04 5.91 4.99
C PHE A 74 -22.37 5.54 6.44
N GLY A 75 -21.39 4.99 7.15
CA GLY A 75 -21.45 4.74 8.59
C GLY A 75 -20.72 5.82 9.38
N ALA A 76 -20.56 5.61 10.68
CA ALA A 76 -19.82 6.55 11.52
C ALA A 76 -18.33 6.51 11.20
N PRO A 77 -17.66 7.67 10.98
CA PRO A 77 -16.23 7.71 10.76
C PRO A 77 -15.45 7.36 12.04
N ILE A 78 -14.30 6.72 11.86
CA ILE A 78 -13.36 6.43 12.94
C ILE A 78 -12.20 7.40 12.84
N GLY A 79 -12.08 8.30 13.82
CA GLY A 79 -10.98 9.26 13.89
C GLY A 79 -9.66 8.59 14.26
N LEU A 80 -8.59 8.90 13.52
CA LEU A 80 -7.22 8.49 13.80
C LEU A 80 -6.56 9.43 14.82
N PHE A 81 -5.68 8.87 15.65
CA PHE A 81 -5.05 9.61 16.75
C PHE A 81 -3.60 9.97 16.45
N GLY A 82 -3.28 11.26 16.44
CA GLY A 82 -1.91 11.74 16.27
C GLY A 82 -1.38 11.71 14.84
N VAL A 83 -1.97 10.92 13.93
CA VAL A 83 -1.46 10.71 12.56
C VAL A 83 -2.52 10.77 11.47
N LYS A 84 -2.05 11.07 10.25
CA LYS A 84 -2.86 11.02 9.05
C LYS A 84 -3.15 9.56 8.66
N THR A 85 -4.03 9.36 7.69
CA THR A 85 -4.23 8.02 7.13
C THR A 85 -2.99 7.63 6.33
N SER A 86 -2.78 6.33 6.14
CA SER A 86 -1.84 5.84 5.12
C SER A 86 -2.24 6.33 3.73
N GLU A 87 -1.26 6.50 2.84
CA GLU A 87 -1.51 6.72 1.42
C GLU A 87 -2.20 5.53 0.76
N ASP A 88 -1.99 4.33 1.31
CA ASP A 88 -2.75 3.14 0.97
C ASP A 88 -3.04 2.32 2.23
N ILE A 89 -4.30 2.32 2.67
CA ILE A 89 -4.73 1.52 3.82
C ILE A 89 -4.96 0.06 3.43
N SER A 90 -4.64 -0.87 4.32
CA SER A 90 -4.97 -2.28 4.12
C SER A 90 -6.10 -2.73 5.05
N VAL A 91 -7.04 -3.50 4.53
CA VAL A 91 -8.15 -4.07 5.31
C VAL A 91 -7.89 -5.55 5.53
N ASP A 92 -7.87 -5.98 6.80
CA ASP A 92 -7.88 -7.38 7.20
C ASP A 92 -9.34 -7.85 7.45
N PRO A 93 -9.99 -8.51 6.49
CA PRO A 93 -11.34 -9.03 6.68
C PRO A 93 -11.39 -10.22 7.67
N VAL A 94 -10.27 -10.89 7.93
CA VAL A 94 -10.18 -12.04 8.83
C VAL A 94 -10.08 -11.59 10.28
N ARG A 95 -9.14 -10.68 10.59
CA ARG A 95 -8.93 -10.15 11.95
C ARG A 95 -9.79 -8.94 12.28
N LYS A 96 -10.55 -8.41 11.31
CA LYS A 96 -11.40 -7.22 11.45
C LYS A 96 -10.56 -5.98 11.80
N LEU A 97 -9.46 -5.80 11.07
CA LEU A 97 -8.52 -4.71 11.27
C LEU A 97 -8.40 -3.84 10.02
N ILE A 98 -8.04 -2.58 10.20
CA ILE A 98 -7.46 -1.73 9.16
C ILE A 98 -6.06 -1.35 9.60
N LEU A 99 -5.13 -1.40 8.67
CA LEU A 99 -3.74 -1.06 8.81
C LEU A 99 -3.52 0.29 8.16
N SER A 100 -2.97 1.22 8.93
CA SER A 100 -2.69 2.58 8.49
C SER A 100 -1.30 2.98 8.99
N ALA A 101 -0.29 2.59 8.23
CA ALA A 101 1.06 3.11 8.30
C ALA A 101 1.08 4.49 7.66
N GLY A 102 1.47 5.50 8.41
CA GLY A 102 1.43 6.88 7.96
C GLY A 102 2.02 7.74 9.06
N GLY A 103 2.58 8.88 8.70
CA GLY A 103 3.29 9.65 9.71
C GLY A 103 2.59 10.83 10.36
N SER A 104 3.34 11.33 11.35
CA SER A 104 2.79 11.97 12.56
C SER A 104 2.67 13.49 12.56
N THR A 105 3.17 14.26 11.57
CA THR A 105 3.01 15.72 11.65
C THR A 105 2.72 16.45 10.34
N ILE A 106 2.04 17.58 10.50
CA ILE A 106 1.70 18.61 9.50
C ILE A 106 2.87 19.14 8.66
N LEU A 107 4.10 18.75 8.98
CA LEU A 107 5.24 18.99 8.10
C LEU A 107 5.92 17.69 7.68
N PHE A 108 6.07 16.65 8.52
CA PHE A 108 6.73 15.38 8.15
C PHE A 108 6.16 14.16 8.89
N GLU A 109 6.34 12.99 8.29
CA GLU A 109 5.80 11.73 8.74
C GLU A 109 6.74 10.99 9.72
N GLY A 110 6.48 11.06 11.02
CA GLY A 110 7.12 10.15 11.98
C GLY A 110 6.56 8.73 11.86
N ALA A 111 7.39 7.67 11.89
CA ALA A 111 6.93 6.28 11.76
C ALA A 111 5.91 5.83 12.80
N GLU A 112 4.64 5.92 12.42
CA GLU A 112 3.53 5.37 13.14
C GLU A 112 2.79 4.38 12.24
N PHE A 113 2.36 3.29 12.87
CA PHE A 113 1.56 2.27 12.22
C PHE A 113 0.37 2.05 13.13
N GLN A 114 -0.77 2.61 12.74
CA GLN A 114 -2.03 2.42 13.45
C GLN A 114 -2.76 1.17 12.99
N ILE A 115 -3.37 0.51 13.97
CA ILE A 115 -4.28 -0.60 13.73
C ILE A 115 -5.65 -0.19 14.25
N VAL A 116 -6.66 -0.25 13.40
CA VAL A 116 -8.04 0.10 13.73
C VAL A 116 -8.89 -1.16 13.74
N ASN A 117 -9.63 -1.40 14.81
CA ASN A 117 -10.60 -2.50 14.86
C ASN A 117 -11.91 -2.07 14.19
N THR A 118 -12.29 -2.73 13.09
CA THR A 118 -13.45 -2.35 12.28
C THR A 118 -14.80 -2.67 12.95
N THR A 119 -14.80 -3.47 14.02
CA THR A 119 -16.00 -3.85 14.77
C THR A 119 -16.27 -2.90 15.92
N SER A 120 -15.24 -2.51 16.68
CA SER A 120 -15.38 -1.63 17.84
C SER A 120 -15.09 -0.16 17.57
N GLY A 121 -14.40 0.15 16.46
CA GLY A 121 -13.86 1.48 16.20
C GLY A 121 -12.64 1.84 17.05
N ALA A 122 -12.08 0.88 17.81
CA ALA A 122 -10.90 1.13 18.63
C ALA A 122 -9.66 1.34 17.76
N VAL A 123 -8.84 2.33 18.12
CA VAL A 123 -7.58 2.67 17.44
C VAL A 123 -6.41 2.37 18.36
N TYR A 124 -5.39 1.73 17.81
CA TYR A 124 -4.17 1.34 18.51
C TYR A 124 -2.94 1.91 17.80
N ASN A 125 -2.13 2.67 18.53
CA ASN A 125 -0.86 3.19 18.01
C ASN A 125 0.28 2.19 18.24
N ALA A 126 1.35 2.33 17.45
CA ALA A 126 2.61 1.65 17.71
C ALA A 126 3.12 2.01 19.13
N PRO A 127 3.88 1.11 19.79
CA PRO A 127 4.34 1.36 21.16
C PRO A 127 5.39 2.48 21.18
N SER A 128 5.63 3.06 22.35
CA SER A 128 6.74 4.01 22.56
C SER A 128 7.85 3.35 23.39
N PRO A 129 9.11 3.33 22.92
CA PRO A 129 9.57 3.82 21.62
C PRO A 129 9.06 2.97 20.45
N SER A 130 8.83 3.61 19.29
CA SER A 130 8.35 2.92 18.09
C SER A 130 9.41 1.94 17.57
N PRO A 131 9.04 0.71 17.18
CA PRO A 131 9.96 -0.22 16.52
C PRO A 131 10.43 0.29 15.14
N PHE A 132 9.77 1.33 14.63
CA PHE A 132 10.04 1.95 13.34
C PHE A 132 10.66 3.35 13.49
N ALA A 133 11.10 3.72 14.70
CA ALA A 133 11.63 5.05 14.96
C ALA A 133 12.71 5.48 13.95
N GLY A 134 12.55 6.69 13.40
CA GLY A 134 13.46 7.25 12.39
C GLY A 134 13.19 6.82 10.94
N LEU A 135 12.07 6.12 10.70
CA LEU A 135 11.55 5.84 9.36
C LEU A 135 10.35 6.75 9.05
N GLU A 136 9.99 6.81 7.77
CA GLU A 136 8.83 7.50 7.22
C GLU A 136 7.97 6.41 6.57
N LEU A 137 6.92 5.96 7.26
CA LEU A 137 6.07 4.88 6.75
C LEU A 137 4.95 5.46 5.92
N ASP A 138 4.71 4.90 4.74
CA ASP A 138 3.92 5.57 3.70
C ASP A 138 2.64 4.76 3.34
N ALA A 139 2.81 3.54 2.82
CA ALA A 139 1.73 2.65 2.40
C ALA A 139 1.65 1.38 3.27
N SER A 140 0.45 0.82 3.40
CA SER A 140 0.16 -0.40 4.16
C SER A 140 -0.36 -1.52 3.27
N ALA A 141 0.15 -2.73 3.45
CA ALA A 141 -0.38 -3.93 2.81
C ALA A 141 -0.31 -5.14 3.75
N GLU A 142 -1.07 -6.19 3.43
CA GLU A 142 -1.08 -7.41 4.23
C GLU A 142 -1.36 -8.65 3.39
N ASP A 143 -0.70 -9.76 3.73
CA ASP A 143 -1.24 -11.07 3.41
C ASP A 143 -2.12 -11.57 4.56
N CYS A 144 -3.43 -11.32 4.48
CA CYS A 144 -4.38 -11.66 5.53
C CYS A 144 -4.42 -13.16 5.86
N SER A 145 -3.98 -14.03 4.92
CA SER A 145 -3.94 -15.49 5.12
C SER A 145 -2.91 -15.90 6.18
N THR A 146 -1.80 -15.17 6.28
CA THR A 146 -0.74 -15.41 7.26
C THR A 146 -0.78 -14.40 8.40
N GLY A 147 -1.29 -13.20 8.15
CA GLY A 147 -1.21 -12.07 9.07
C GLY A 147 0.11 -11.31 8.97
N VAL A 148 0.85 -11.47 7.88
CA VAL A 148 2.06 -10.67 7.64
C VAL A 148 1.64 -9.34 7.02
N ALA A 149 1.69 -8.30 7.85
CA ALA A 149 1.55 -6.92 7.41
C ALA A 149 2.90 -6.34 7.02
N VAL A 150 2.88 -5.46 6.03
CA VAL A 150 4.04 -4.79 5.47
C VAL A 150 3.71 -3.31 5.35
N ALA A 151 4.66 -2.47 5.71
CA ALA A 151 4.62 -1.05 5.42
C ALA A 151 5.84 -0.66 4.60
N SER A 152 5.61 0.22 3.63
CA SER A 152 6.67 0.82 2.83
C SER A 152 7.39 1.91 3.64
N VAL A 153 8.57 2.30 3.18
CA VAL A 153 9.38 3.34 3.81
C VAL A 153 9.86 4.34 2.75
N GLU A 154 9.34 5.55 2.84
CA GLU A 154 9.69 6.66 1.96
C GLU A 154 11.05 7.23 2.34
N SER A 155 11.79 7.70 1.33
CA SER A 155 13.11 8.33 1.47
C SER A 155 13.03 9.82 1.74
N CYS A 156 12.19 10.17 2.71
CA CYS A 156 12.13 11.51 3.26
C CYS A 156 12.84 11.48 4.63
N ALA A 157 13.76 12.41 4.81
CA ALA A 157 14.50 12.58 6.07
C ALA A 157 14.24 13.99 6.57
N GLY A 158 13.20 14.14 7.40
CA GLY A 158 12.71 15.47 7.77
C GLY A 158 12.19 16.20 6.52
N SER A 159 12.64 17.43 6.28
CA SER A 159 12.06 18.30 5.24
C SER A 159 12.48 18.11 3.80
N VAL A 160 13.19 17.03 3.50
CA VAL A 160 13.75 16.80 2.17
C VAL A 160 13.57 15.35 1.80
N CYS A 161 12.62 15.12 0.90
CA CYS A 161 12.55 13.90 0.12
C CYS A 161 13.71 13.94 -0.88
N THR A 162 14.75 13.15 -0.60
CA THR A 162 15.90 13.07 -1.50
C THR A 162 15.83 11.76 -2.25
N PRO A 163 15.91 11.76 -3.59
CA PRO A 163 15.91 10.51 -4.36
C PRO A 163 17.18 9.68 -4.09
N THR A 164 18.21 10.25 -3.44
CA THR A 164 19.49 9.58 -3.21
C THR A 164 20.20 10.05 -1.92
N PRO A 165 20.68 9.13 -1.06
CA PRO A 165 20.46 7.69 -1.12
C PRO A 165 19.05 7.34 -0.67
N ALA A 166 18.29 6.65 -1.52
CA ALA A 166 16.96 6.17 -1.18
C ALA A 166 17.03 5.10 -0.07
N ILE A 167 16.13 5.20 0.90
CA ILE A 167 15.82 4.18 1.91
C ILE A 167 15.11 3.03 1.21
N GLN A 168 15.76 1.87 1.19
CA GLN A 168 15.27 0.66 0.51
C GLN A 168 14.77 -0.35 1.55
N LYS A 169 13.82 0.06 2.40
CA LYS A 169 13.43 -0.74 3.57
C LYS A 169 11.94 -1.04 3.56
N LEU A 170 11.56 -2.24 3.96
CA LEU A 170 10.17 -2.54 4.31
C LEU A 170 10.09 -2.86 5.80
N ALA A 171 9.06 -2.32 6.44
CA ALA A 171 8.69 -2.69 7.81
C ALA A 171 7.70 -3.86 7.75
N PHE A 172 7.91 -4.87 8.59
CA PHE A 172 7.08 -6.06 8.68
C PHE A 172 6.50 -6.20 10.08
N VAL A 173 5.23 -6.59 10.15
CA VAL A 173 4.49 -6.86 11.39
C VAL A 173 3.79 -8.20 11.29
N ASN A 174 3.91 -9.04 12.33
CA ASN A 174 3.18 -10.29 12.40
C ASN A 174 1.91 -10.14 13.25
N LEU A 175 0.78 -9.95 12.58
CA LEU A 175 -0.52 -9.77 13.20
C LEU A 175 -1.09 -11.05 13.82
N SER A 176 -0.52 -12.24 13.55
CA SER A 176 -0.88 -13.45 14.31
C SER A 176 -0.41 -13.42 15.77
N GLY A 177 0.59 -12.58 16.08
CA GLY A 177 1.13 -12.35 17.41
C GLY A 177 0.78 -10.99 18.02
N VAL A 178 -0.19 -10.26 17.45
CA VAL A 178 -0.53 -8.92 17.93
C VAL A 178 -1.21 -8.97 19.30
N THR A 179 -0.77 -8.10 20.20
CA THR A 179 -1.40 -7.86 21.50
C THR A 179 -1.86 -6.40 21.56
N PHE A 180 -3.13 -6.20 21.90
CA PHE A 180 -3.71 -4.87 22.05
C PHE A 180 -3.82 -4.49 23.53
N THR A 181 -3.25 -3.34 23.88
CA THR A 181 -3.43 -2.70 25.18
C THR A 181 -4.50 -1.61 25.04
N PRO A 182 -5.65 -1.72 25.74
CA PRO A 182 -6.71 -0.72 25.67
C PRO A 182 -6.25 0.68 26.09
N GLY A 183 -6.83 1.71 25.46
CA GLY A 183 -6.56 3.12 25.73
C GLY A 183 -7.35 4.02 24.78
N SER A 184 -7.06 5.32 24.76
CA SER A 184 -7.65 6.29 23.83
C SER A 184 -6.58 7.29 23.33
N PRO A 185 -5.73 6.95 22.34
CA PRO A 185 -5.67 5.64 21.66
C PRO A 185 -5.08 4.54 22.56
N GLY A 186 -5.38 3.29 22.22
CA GLY A 186 -4.67 2.14 22.78
C GLY A 186 -3.27 2.00 22.17
N THR A 187 -2.54 0.98 22.57
CA THR A 187 -1.28 0.60 21.93
C THR A 187 -1.29 -0.86 21.48
N TRP A 188 -0.44 -1.22 20.53
CA TRP A 188 -0.24 -2.61 20.15
C TRP A 188 1.24 -3.03 20.25
N SER A 189 1.48 -4.33 20.34
CA SER A 189 2.81 -4.94 20.19
C SER A 189 2.70 -6.23 19.39
N ALA A 190 3.74 -6.56 18.63
CA ALA A 190 3.82 -7.77 17.81
C ALA A 190 5.29 -8.06 17.47
N PRO A 191 5.64 -9.29 17.02
CA PRO A 191 6.91 -9.52 16.36
C PRO A 191 7.03 -8.62 15.11
N THR A 192 8.10 -7.85 15.04
CA THR A 192 8.33 -6.85 13.99
C THR A 192 9.76 -6.94 13.47
N ASN A 193 9.95 -6.53 12.23
CA ASN A 193 11.26 -6.43 11.58
C ASN A 193 11.28 -5.25 10.64
N VAL A 194 12.46 -4.67 10.41
CA VAL A 194 12.70 -3.73 9.31
C VAL A 194 13.81 -4.33 8.48
N GLN A 195 13.50 -4.71 7.25
CA GLN A 195 14.46 -5.34 6.37
C GLN A 195 14.98 -4.34 5.35
N ASP A 196 16.30 -4.31 5.16
CA ASP A 196 16.98 -3.53 4.13
C ASP A 196 17.15 -4.37 2.86
N PHE A 197 16.77 -3.81 1.73
CA PHE A 197 16.85 -4.39 0.39
C PHE A 197 17.99 -3.79 -0.43
N SER A 198 18.86 -2.99 0.19
CA SER A 198 20.03 -2.43 -0.50
C SER A 198 21.03 -3.53 -0.92
N PRO A 199 21.59 -3.47 -2.14
CA PRO A 199 21.42 -2.42 -3.16
C PRO A 199 20.33 -2.74 -4.22
N ASP A 200 19.52 -3.78 -4.04
CA ASP A 200 18.65 -4.32 -5.09
C ASP A 200 17.52 -3.37 -5.48
N PHE A 201 17.01 -2.57 -4.53
CA PHE A 201 15.92 -1.61 -4.75
C PHE A 201 16.41 -0.18 -5.02
N VAL A 202 17.68 0.00 -5.40
CA VAL A 202 18.25 1.32 -5.70
C VAL A 202 17.58 2.00 -6.90
N ASN A 203 16.88 1.24 -7.74
CA ASN A 203 16.11 1.72 -8.88
C ASN A 203 14.72 2.24 -8.50
N LEU A 204 14.26 2.08 -7.25
CA LEU A 204 13.01 2.66 -6.76
C LEU A 204 13.31 4.10 -6.30
N ASN A 205 12.92 5.08 -7.12
CA ASN A 205 13.10 6.48 -6.79
C ASN A 205 12.32 6.84 -5.53
N PHE A 206 12.99 7.55 -4.62
CA PHE A 206 12.47 7.94 -3.30
C PHE A 206 12.15 6.78 -2.37
N GLY A 207 12.69 5.60 -2.64
CA GLY A 207 12.60 4.46 -1.73
C GLY A 207 11.43 3.55 -2.05
N THR A 208 11.03 2.78 -1.05
CA THR A 208 9.88 1.89 -1.18
C THR A 208 8.63 2.66 -0.79
N ASN A 209 7.76 2.94 -1.76
CA ASN A 209 6.60 3.81 -1.55
C ASN A 209 5.32 3.03 -1.80
N GLY A 210 4.75 3.11 -3.00
CA GLY A 210 3.61 2.28 -3.39
C GLY A 210 3.81 0.80 -3.06
N LEU A 211 2.85 0.23 -2.35
CA LEU A 211 2.92 -1.13 -1.82
C LEU A 211 1.55 -1.79 -1.90
N ALA A 212 1.51 -3.02 -2.40
CA ALA A 212 0.30 -3.84 -2.34
C ALA A 212 0.65 -5.32 -2.19
N VAL A 213 -0.26 -6.10 -1.61
CA VAL A 213 -0.13 -7.55 -1.49
C VAL A 213 -1.28 -8.23 -2.21
N ALA A 214 -1.00 -9.24 -3.02
CA ALA A 214 -2.05 -10.12 -3.53
C ALA A 214 -2.44 -11.10 -2.40
N PRO A 215 -3.65 -11.00 -1.83
CA PRO A 215 -3.99 -11.77 -0.64
C PRO A 215 -3.92 -13.28 -0.89
N GLY A 216 -3.34 -14.02 0.06
CA GLY A 216 -3.21 -15.48 0.00
C GLY A 216 -2.15 -16.00 -0.96
N SER A 217 -1.41 -15.15 -1.66
CA SER A 217 -0.31 -15.58 -2.54
C SER A 217 1.08 -15.41 -1.92
N ASN A 218 1.18 -14.76 -0.76
CA ASN A 218 2.44 -14.38 -0.13
C ASN A 218 3.35 -13.54 -1.04
N LEU A 219 2.78 -12.75 -1.95
CA LEU A 219 3.53 -11.88 -2.86
C LEU A 219 3.08 -10.43 -2.69
N ALA A 220 4.04 -9.57 -2.38
CA ALA A 220 3.90 -8.13 -2.37
C ALA A 220 4.54 -7.54 -3.64
N VAL A 221 3.96 -6.46 -4.14
CA VAL A 221 4.60 -5.55 -5.11
C VAL A 221 4.95 -4.27 -4.38
N VAL A 222 6.13 -3.74 -4.66
CA VAL A 222 6.61 -2.46 -4.14
C VAL A 222 7.13 -1.61 -5.29
N ALA A 223 6.83 -0.32 -5.29
CA ALA A 223 7.24 0.62 -6.33
C ALA A 223 7.91 1.85 -5.72
N GLY A 224 8.70 2.56 -6.53
CA GLY A 224 9.04 3.95 -6.23
C GLY A 224 7.91 4.90 -6.63
N GLU A 225 8.17 6.20 -6.63
CA GLU A 225 7.12 7.23 -6.77
C GLU A 225 7.56 8.48 -7.56
N PHE A 226 6.74 9.54 -7.49
CA PHE A 226 6.95 10.90 -8.01
C PHE A 226 7.27 11.02 -9.50
N GLY A 227 6.70 10.15 -10.33
CA GLY A 227 7.05 10.16 -11.76
C GLY A 227 8.49 9.77 -12.04
N GLY A 228 9.13 9.10 -11.07
CA GLY A 228 10.51 8.66 -11.12
C GLY A 228 10.77 7.52 -12.12
N SER A 229 11.95 6.91 -11.95
CA SER A 229 12.38 5.72 -12.71
C SER A 229 11.29 4.64 -12.73
N PRO A 230 11.26 3.78 -13.77
CA PRO A 230 10.27 2.70 -13.88
C PRO A 230 10.56 1.52 -12.92
N GLY A 231 11.29 1.74 -11.83
CA GLY A 231 11.76 0.70 -10.92
C GLY A 231 10.70 0.24 -9.92
N PHE A 232 10.56 -1.07 -9.79
CA PHE A 232 9.67 -1.72 -8.84
C PHE A 232 10.26 -3.07 -8.41
N GLY A 233 9.65 -3.71 -7.43
CA GLY A 233 10.03 -5.03 -6.96
C GLY A 233 8.84 -5.92 -6.64
N VAL A 234 9.10 -7.23 -6.62
CA VAL A 234 8.19 -8.23 -6.04
C VAL A 234 8.89 -8.89 -4.87
N VAL A 235 8.21 -8.96 -3.74
CA VAL A 235 8.73 -9.49 -2.47
C VAL A 235 7.90 -10.70 -2.07
N ARG A 236 8.57 -11.81 -1.74
CA ARG A 236 7.93 -13.01 -1.20
C ARG A 236 7.87 -12.95 0.32
N LEU A 237 6.65 -12.84 0.82
CA LEU A 237 6.34 -12.89 2.24
C LEU A 237 6.43 -14.33 2.78
N PRO A 238 6.63 -14.53 4.10
CA PRO A 238 6.55 -15.85 4.70
C PRO A 238 5.19 -16.50 4.46
N ALA A 239 5.19 -17.72 3.89
CA ALA A 239 3.98 -18.50 3.67
C ALA A 239 3.40 -19.11 4.96
N THR A 240 4.21 -19.20 6.01
CA THR A 240 3.81 -19.73 7.32
C THR A 240 4.41 -18.86 8.41
N VAL A 241 3.58 -18.42 9.35
CA VAL A 241 4.00 -17.72 10.56
C VAL A 241 3.31 -18.32 11.78
N THR A 242 3.98 -18.22 12.92
CA THR A 242 3.40 -18.46 14.25
C THR A 242 3.30 -17.12 14.99
N PRO A 243 2.55 -17.02 16.10
CA PRO A 243 2.50 -15.78 16.89
C PRO A 243 3.86 -15.24 17.36
N ALA A 244 4.90 -16.08 17.40
CA ALA A 244 6.26 -15.68 17.78
C ALA A 244 7.20 -15.40 16.59
N THR A 245 6.76 -15.65 15.35
CA THR A 245 7.60 -15.46 14.16
C THR A 245 7.89 -13.99 13.94
N ILE A 246 9.17 -13.61 13.89
CA ILE A 246 9.61 -12.32 13.37
C ILE A 246 9.58 -12.40 11.84
N PRO A 247 8.70 -11.67 11.15
CA PRO A 247 8.53 -11.78 9.71
C PRO A 247 9.70 -11.14 8.94
N ALA A 248 10.10 -11.76 7.84
CA ALA A 248 11.10 -11.24 6.91
C ALA A 248 10.79 -11.74 5.49
N ALA A 249 11.20 -11.00 4.47
CA ALA A 249 11.10 -11.46 3.10
C ALA A 249 11.97 -12.70 2.89
N THR A 250 11.39 -13.72 2.25
CA THR A 250 12.09 -15.00 1.99
C THR A 250 12.77 -15.02 0.63
N ASP A 251 12.33 -14.16 -0.28
CA ASP A 251 12.93 -13.91 -1.59
C ASP A 251 12.39 -12.57 -2.11
N TRP A 252 13.11 -11.94 -3.03
CA TRP A 252 12.65 -10.74 -3.73
C TRP A 252 13.31 -10.62 -5.09
N VAL A 253 12.69 -9.85 -5.97
CA VAL A 253 13.25 -9.46 -7.26
C VAL A 253 13.01 -7.98 -7.50
N SER A 254 14.00 -7.29 -8.04
CA SER A 254 13.91 -5.92 -8.54
C SER A 254 13.84 -5.93 -10.07
N ALA A 255 13.01 -5.07 -10.65
CA ALA A 255 12.88 -4.92 -12.09
C ALA A 255 12.52 -3.49 -12.47
N ASN A 256 12.61 -3.19 -13.77
CA ASN A 256 12.01 -2.00 -14.34
C ASN A 256 10.80 -2.41 -15.17
N VAL A 257 9.75 -1.60 -15.17
CA VAL A 257 8.67 -1.75 -16.16
C VAL A 257 9.31 -1.54 -17.54
N PRO A 258 9.24 -2.53 -18.44
CA PRO A 258 9.89 -2.43 -19.73
C PRO A 258 9.21 -1.38 -20.61
N PRO A 259 9.88 -0.87 -21.64
CA PRO A 259 9.22 -0.05 -22.66
C PRO A 259 8.00 -0.79 -23.22
N SER A 260 6.85 -0.12 -23.22
CA SER A 260 5.63 -0.67 -23.79
C SER A 260 5.71 -0.69 -25.31
N VAL A 261 5.19 -1.76 -25.92
CA VAL A 261 4.97 -1.82 -27.37
C VAL A 261 3.69 -1.07 -27.80
N THR A 262 2.87 -0.66 -26.84
CA THR A 262 1.63 0.10 -27.06
C THR A 262 1.96 1.60 -27.07
N PRO A 263 1.82 2.32 -28.20
CA PRO A 263 2.24 3.72 -28.29
C PRO A 263 1.57 4.66 -27.28
N ALA A 264 0.32 4.39 -26.91
CA ALA A 264 -0.43 5.17 -25.92
C ALA A 264 0.21 5.16 -24.51
N CYS A 265 1.02 4.14 -24.20
CA CYS A 265 1.68 4.03 -22.91
C CYS A 265 2.89 4.96 -22.75
N GLY A 266 3.46 5.47 -23.85
CA GLY A 266 4.62 6.33 -23.81
C GLY A 266 5.80 5.74 -23.03
N VAL A 267 6.62 6.62 -22.46
CA VAL A 267 7.68 6.23 -21.52
C VAL A 267 7.05 5.98 -20.14
N TRP A 268 7.40 4.87 -19.51
CA TRP A 268 6.91 4.57 -18.17
C TRP A 268 7.54 5.51 -17.14
N GLN A 269 6.69 6.17 -16.38
CA GLN A 269 7.03 6.90 -15.17
C GLN A 269 6.13 6.39 -14.05
N MET A 270 6.72 6.16 -12.88
CA MET A 270 5.96 5.66 -11.72
C MET A 270 4.85 6.63 -11.31
N GLY A 271 3.86 6.10 -10.61
CA GLY A 271 2.77 6.88 -10.04
C GLY A 271 3.23 8.05 -9.19
N ARG A 272 2.29 8.95 -8.92
CA ARG A 272 2.36 9.90 -7.81
C ARG A 272 1.37 9.45 -6.75
N ASP A 273 1.31 10.21 -5.67
CA ASP A 273 0.45 9.96 -4.53
C ASP A 273 -1.01 10.35 -4.82
N PRO A 274 -1.97 9.65 -4.19
CA PRO A 274 -1.83 8.33 -3.55
C PRO A 274 -1.40 7.27 -4.58
N HIS A 275 -0.60 6.30 -4.15
CA HIS A 275 0.15 5.39 -5.04
C HIS A 275 -0.72 4.63 -6.05
N THR A 276 -0.30 4.62 -7.31
CA THR A 276 -1.04 3.98 -8.42
C THR A 276 -0.73 2.49 -8.58
N VAL A 277 -0.64 1.75 -7.48
CA VAL A 277 -0.35 0.31 -7.44
C VAL A 277 -1.42 -0.44 -6.68
N THR A 278 -1.75 -1.65 -7.16
CA THR A 278 -2.55 -2.62 -6.40
C THR A 278 -2.14 -4.03 -6.77
N ALA A 279 -2.56 -5.02 -6.00
CA ALA A 279 -2.31 -6.41 -6.29
C ALA A 279 -3.51 -7.27 -5.92
N TYR A 280 -3.73 -8.34 -6.68
CA TYR A 280 -4.85 -9.24 -6.47
C TYR A 280 -4.51 -10.66 -6.93
N ARG A 281 -5.23 -11.62 -6.37
CA ARG A 281 -5.26 -12.99 -6.87
C ARG A 281 -6.40 -13.11 -7.87
N SER A 282 -6.06 -13.41 -9.11
CA SER A 282 -7.03 -13.45 -10.22
C SER A 282 -8.00 -14.61 -10.05
N PRO A 283 -9.33 -14.38 -10.14
CA PRO A 283 -10.33 -15.44 -10.05
C PRO A 283 -10.40 -16.31 -11.33
N ASN A 284 -9.70 -15.92 -12.40
CA ASN A 284 -9.75 -16.64 -13.67
C ASN A 284 -8.71 -17.76 -13.77
N ASP A 285 -7.57 -17.57 -13.13
CA ASP A 285 -6.40 -18.46 -13.23
C ASP A 285 -5.62 -18.60 -11.92
N GLU A 286 -6.15 -18.04 -10.82
CA GLU A 286 -5.60 -18.15 -9.46
C GLU A 286 -4.20 -17.55 -9.27
N LYS A 287 -3.69 -16.84 -10.28
CA LYS A 287 -2.38 -16.20 -10.27
C LYS A 287 -2.41 -14.87 -9.54
N ALA A 288 -1.29 -14.53 -8.92
CA ALA A 288 -1.09 -13.25 -8.27
C ALA A 288 -0.59 -12.21 -9.28
N TYR A 289 -1.36 -11.15 -9.46
CA TYR A 289 -1.04 -10.05 -10.36
C TYR A 289 -0.88 -8.75 -9.58
N ALA A 290 0.14 -7.99 -9.95
CA ALA A 290 0.18 -6.56 -9.65
C ALA A 290 -0.40 -5.77 -10.82
N LEU A 291 -1.04 -4.66 -10.52
CA LEU A 291 -1.50 -3.65 -11.46
C LEU A 291 -0.83 -2.33 -11.09
N MET A 292 -0.26 -1.65 -12.07
CA MET A 292 0.25 -0.29 -11.89
C MET A 292 -0.22 0.60 -13.04
N THR A 293 -0.55 1.86 -12.75
CA THR A 293 -0.83 2.88 -13.77
C THR A 293 0.33 3.88 -13.83
N ASN A 294 0.69 4.33 -15.02
CA ASN A 294 1.77 5.31 -15.20
C ASN A 294 1.36 6.73 -14.73
N ALA A 295 2.33 7.61 -14.52
CA ALA A 295 2.09 8.98 -14.04
C ALA A 295 1.07 9.77 -14.89
N SER A 296 1.03 9.55 -16.21
CA SER A 296 0.10 10.22 -17.12
C SER A 296 -1.29 9.59 -17.18
N ARG A 297 -1.51 8.44 -16.53
CA ARG A 297 -2.79 7.71 -16.53
C ARG A 297 -3.28 7.39 -17.94
N THR A 298 -2.35 6.91 -18.77
CA THR A 298 -2.61 6.50 -20.15
C THR A 298 -2.38 5.01 -20.36
N CYS A 299 -1.90 4.31 -19.33
CA CYS A 299 -1.53 2.92 -19.43
C CYS A 299 -1.54 2.22 -18.08
N LEU A 300 -2.17 1.05 -18.09
CA LEU A 300 -2.13 0.07 -17.03
C LEU A 300 -1.16 -1.04 -17.43
N VAL A 301 -0.27 -1.43 -16.53
CA VAL A 301 0.53 -2.66 -16.68
C VAL A 301 0.05 -3.70 -15.69
N LYS A 302 -0.26 -4.89 -16.20
CA LYS A 302 -0.50 -6.10 -15.40
C LYS A 302 0.77 -6.94 -15.36
N ILE A 303 1.18 -7.34 -14.17
CA ILE A 303 2.44 -8.04 -13.93
C ILE A 303 2.18 -9.38 -13.24
N ASP A 304 2.56 -10.50 -13.87
CA ASP A 304 2.57 -11.83 -13.23
C ASP A 304 3.71 -11.87 -12.21
N MET A 305 3.37 -11.70 -10.92
CA MET A 305 4.36 -11.50 -9.86
C MET A 305 5.20 -12.76 -9.63
N ALA A 306 4.59 -13.94 -9.71
CA ALA A 306 5.30 -15.20 -9.53
C ALA A 306 6.27 -15.46 -10.69
N LEU A 307 5.83 -15.17 -11.93
CA LEU A 307 6.69 -15.32 -13.10
C LEU A 307 7.89 -14.37 -13.04
N LEU A 308 7.67 -13.10 -12.65
CA LEU A 308 8.76 -12.14 -12.46
C LEU A 308 9.73 -12.58 -11.36
N LEU A 309 9.23 -13.02 -10.21
CA LEU A 309 10.07 -13.48 -9.09
C LEU A 309 10.96 -14.67 -9.47
N SER A 310 10.47 -15.53 -10.37
CA SER A 310 11.21 -16.68 -10.92
C SER A 310 12.14 -16.34 -12.09
N ALA A 311 12.11 -15.11 -12.61
CA ALA A 311 12.90 -14.73 -13.77
C ALA A 311 14.41 -14.82 -13.47
N PRO A 312 15.25 -15.16 -14.48
CA PRO A 312 16.70 -15.13 -14.32
C PRO A 312 17.19 -13.76 -13.85
N ARG A 313 18.11 -13.75 -12.88
CA ARG A 313 18.64 -12.53 -12.25
C ARG A 313 20.05 -12.23 -12.75
N ASN A 314 20.47 -10.97 -12.65
CA ASN A 314 21.87 -10.62 -12.84
C ASN A 314 22.71 -11.30 -11.74
N PRO A 315 23.85 -11.95 -12.07
CA PRO A 315 24.64 -12.70 -11.10
C PRO A 315 25.00 -11.88 -9.85
N GLY A 316 24.74 -12.45 -8.66
CA GLY A 316 25.06 -11.82 -7.38
C GLY A 316 24.10 -10.70 -6.95
N THR A 317 22.94 -10.55 -7.60
CA THR A 317 21.93 -9.53 -7.27
C THR A 317 20.54 -10.14 -7.22
N HIS A 318 19.58 -9.39 -6.68
CA HIS A 318 18.16 -9.68 -6.85
C HIS A 318 17.52 -8.94 -8.04
N THR A 319 18.29 -8.37 -8.96
CA THR A 319 17.75 -7.68 -10.14
C THR A 319 17.44 -8.67 -11.26
N ALA A 320 16.20 -8.69 -11.77
CA ALA A 320 15.82 -9.46 -12.94
C ALA A 320 16.65 -9.02 -14.16
N ASN A 321 17.16 -9.99 -14.93
CA ASN A 321 17.83 -9.71 -16.18
C ASN A 321 16.77 -9.37 -17.24
N PRO A 322 16.72 -8.12 -17.75
CA PRO A 322 15.64 -7.66 -18.62
C PRO A 322 15.58 -8.42 -19.95
N ALA A 323 16.69 -8.99 -20.41
CA ALA A 323 16.73 -9.78 -21.66
C ALA A 323 16.15 -11.20 -21.49
N LEU A 324 15.98 -11.66 -20.24
CA LEU A 324 15.59 -13.03 -19.92
C LEU A 324 14.27 -13.10 -19.15
N ILE A 325 13.57 -11.98 -18.96
CA ILE A 325 12.25 -11.99 -18.34
C ILE A 325 11.29 -12.80 -19.25
N PRO A 326 10.60 -13.83 -18.71
CA PRO A 326 9.70 -14.64 -19.51
C PRO A 326 8.60 -13.83 -20.20
N ALA A 327 8.27 -14.20 -21.43
CA ALA A 327 7.12 -13.63 -22.15
C ALA A 327 5.83 -13.83 -21.35
N GLY A 328 4.94 -12.84 -21.38
CA GLY A 328 3.70 -12.84 -20.61
C GLY A 328 3.84 -12.33 -19.16
N THR A 329 5.06 -12.02 -18.70
CA THR A 329 5.26 -11.37 -17.39
C THR A 329 4.58 -10.00 -17.33
N PHE A 330 4.67 -9.21 -18.41
CA PHE A 330 4.06 -7.89 -18.53
C PHE A 330 2.96 -7.91 -19.59
N THR A 331 1.79 -7.36 -19.25
CA THR A 331 0.70 -7.09 -20.20
C THR A 331 0.31 -5.63 -20.08
N PHE A 332 0.47 -4.87 -21.17
CA PHE A 332 0.11 -3.45 -21.22
C PHE A 332 -1.30 -3.26 -21.79
N VAL A 333 -2.07 -2.40 -21.14
CA VAL A 333 -3.42 -2.01 -21.56
C VAL A 333 -3.42 -0.49 -21.68
N ALA A 334 -3.80 0.02 -22.86
CA ALA A 334 -4.00 1.45 -23.05
C ALA A 334 -5.28 1.88 -22.32
N GLU A 335 -5.21 3.01 -21.62
CA GLU A 335 -6.36 3.66 -20.96
C GLU A 335 -6.96 4.76 -21.84
#